data_AF-A0A6A1QDM2-F1
#
_entry.id   AF-A0A6A1QDM2-F1
#
_cell.length_a   1.000
_cell.length_b   1.000
_cell.length_c   1.000
_cell.angle_alpha   90.00
_cell.angle_beta   90.00
_cell.angle_gamma   90.00
#
_symmetry.space_group_name_H-M   'P 1'
#
loop_
_entity.id
_entity.type
_entity.pdbx_description
1 polymer ?
#
loop_
_entity_poly.entity_id
_entity_poly.type
_entity_poly.pdbx_seq_one_letter_code
_entity_poly.pdbx_strand_id
1 'polypeptide(L)'
;SVTSVSEIKLHGELFLLTYCVCTLFAEIFKPHDYSKWPMPPCKMYYPLDPLYDANCPEVTAYVCATNGHTYKNECFLCVDQ
;
A
#
# COMPACT_ATOMS: atom_id res chain seq x y z
N SER A 1 -45.74 7.70 1.96
CA SER A 1 -45.18 7.25 0.68
C SER A 1 -45.15 5.73 0.70
N VAL A 2 -46.03 5.07 -0.06
CA VAL A 2 -46.01 3.60 -0.19
C VAL A 2 -45.09 3.29 -1.35
N THR A 3 -43.95 2.66 -1.08
CA THR A 3 -43.05 2.17 -2.13
C THR A 3 -43.75 1.04 -2.90
N SER A 4 -43.76 1.13 -4.22
CA SER A 4 -44.43 0.13 -5.06
C SER A 4 -43.66 -1.19 -5.04
N VAL A 5 -44.36 -2.33 -5.20
CA VAL A 5 -43.71 -3.66 -5.31
C VAL A 5 -42.67 -3.69 -6.44
N SER A 6 -42.91 -2.93 -7.52
CA SER A 6 -41.97 -2.72 -8.62
C SER A 6 -40.69 -1.99 -8.19
N GLU A 7 -40.76 -0.99 -7.31
CA GLU A 7 -39.59 -0.28 -6.79
C GLU A 7 -38.74 -1.16 -5.88
N ILE A 8 -39.37 -2.00 -5.04
CA ILE A 8 -38.68 -2.96 -4.18
C ILE A 8 -37.91 -3.98 -5.03
N LYS A 9 -38.51 -4.46 -6.11
CA LYS A 9 -37.86 -5.40 -7.03
C LYS A 9 -36.69 -4.77 -7.78
N LEU A 10 -36.83 -3.52 -8.24
CA LEU A 10 -35.76 -2.78 -8.90
C LEU A 10 -34.56 -2.55 -7.97
N HIS A 11 -34.80 -2.22 -6.69
CA HIS A 11 -33.72 -2.09 -5.70
C HIS A 11 -33.03 -3.42 -5.40
N GLY A 12 -33.78 -4.53 -5.34
CA GLY A 12 -33.19 -5.86 -5.18
C GLY A 12 -32.30 -6.27 -6.34
N GLU A 13 -32.74 -6.05 -7.57
CA GLU A 13 -31.97 -6.31 -8.80
C GLU A 13 -30.69 -5.45 -8.84
N LEU A 14 -30.79 -4.16 -8.53
CA LEU A 14 -29.63 -3.24 -8.47
C LEU A 14 -28.62 -3.65 -7.39
N PHE A 15 -29.09 -4.06 -6.21
CA PHE A 15 -28.24 -4.52 -5.12
C PHE A 15 -27.50 -5.80 -5.49
N LEU A 16 -28.19 -6.76 -6.11
CA LEU A 16 -27.59 -8.02 -6.58
C LEU A 16 -26.56 -7.78 -7.68
N LEU A 17 -26.83 -6.88 -8.63
CA LEU A 17 -25.88 -6.49 -9.67
C LEU A 17 -24.64 -5.85 -9.07
N THR A 18 -24.80 -4.93 -8.12
CA THR A 18 -23.68 -4.25 -7.45
C THR A 18 -22.84 -5.24 -6.65
N TYR A 19 -23.48 -6.15 -5.91
CA TYR A 19 -22.80 -7.20 -5.16
C TYR A 19 -22.02 -8.16 -6.07
N CYS A 20 -22.63 -8.64 -7.16
CA CYS A 20 -21.97 -9.47 -8.16
C CYS A 20 -20.75 -8.77 -8.79
N VAL A 21 -20.89 -7.49 -9.12
CA VAL A 21 -19.78 -6.68 -9.63
C VAL A 21 -18.66 -6.63 -8.59
N CYS A 22 -18.96 -6.29 -7.34
CA CYS A 22 -17.95 -6.25 -6.27
C CYS A 22 -17.24 -7.59 -6.05
N THR A 23 -17.95 -8.72 -6.06
CA THR A 23 -17.33 -10.04 -5.87
C THR A 23 -16.49 -10.46 -7.07
N LEU A 24 -16.89 -10.14 -8.30
CA LEU A 24 -16.09 -10.39 -9.50
C LEU A 24 -14.79 -9.56 -9.53
N PHE A 25 -14.83 -8.31 -9.06
CA PHE A 25 -13.64 -7.45 -9.02
C PHE A 25 -12.71 -7.74 -7.83
N ALA A 26 -13.22 -8.31 -6.73
CA ALA A 26 -12.41 -8.67 -5.56
C ALA A 26 -11.33 -9.72 -5.89
N GLU A 27 -11.60 -10.65 -6.81
CA GLU A 27 -10.66 -11.69 -7.24
C GLU A 27 -9.54 -11.16 -8.16
N ILE A 28 -9.72 -9.96 -8.74
CA ILE A 28 -8.78 -9.36 -9.70
C ILE A 28 -7.63 -8.65 -8.96
N PHE A 29 -7.91 -8.08 -7.79
CA PHE A 29 -6.93 -7.35 -6.99
C PHE A 29 -6.56 -8.15 -5.74
N LYS A 30 -5.64 -9.12 -5.90
CA LYS A 30 -5.03 -9.76 -4.74
C LYS A 30 -4.31 -8.70 -3.90
N PRO A 31 -4.62 -8.58 -2.59
CA PRO A 31 -3.92 -7.64 -1.73
C PRO A 31 -2.44 -7.98 -1.68
N HIS A 32 -1.60 -6.95 -1.60
CA HIS A 32 -0.18 -7.13 -1.43
C HIS A 32 0.12 -7.76 -0.06
N ASP A 33 0.88 -8.85 -0.05
CA ASP A 33 1.29 -9.52 1.18
C ASP A 33 2.52 -8.84 1.78
N TYR A 34 2.29 -7.84 2.63
CA TYR A 34 3.35 -7.07 3.30
C TYR A 34 4.27 -7.94 4.16
N SER A 35 3.84 -9.14 4.59
CA SER A 35 4.68 -10.05 5.36
C SER A 35 5.84 -10.62 4.54
N LYS A 36 5.75 -10.58 3.21
CA LYS A 36 6.77 -11.04 2.26
C LYS A 36 7.62 -9.92 1.71
N TRP A 37 7.45 -8.67 2.16
CA TRP A 37 8.26 -7.56 1.67
C TRP A 37 9.73 -7.76 2.08
N PRO A 38 10.68 -7.76 1.12
CA PRO A 38 12.08 -7.95 1.45
C PRO A 38 12.64 -6.72 2.17
N MET A 39 13.50 -6.95 3.17
CA MET A 39 14.28 -5.88 3.80
C MET A 39 15.24 -5.28 2.75
N PRO A 40 15.36 -3.94 2.66
CA PRO A 40 16.37 -3.32 1.81
C PRO A 40 17.79 -3.69 2.28
N PRO A 41 18.78 -3.73 1.36
CA PRO A 41 20.16 -4.10 1.68
C PRO A 41 20.92 -2.97 2.40
N CYS A 42 20.51 -2.61 3.62
CA CYS A 42 20.98 -1.41 4.33
C CYS A 42 22.50 -1.29 4.47
N LYS A 43 23.24 -2.41 4.50
CA LYS A 43 24.71 -2.42 4.57
C LYS A 43 25.38 -1.58 3.49
N MET A 44 24.76 -1.44 2.31
CA MET A 44 25.34 -0.65 1.21
C MET A 44 25.18 0.87 1.38
N TYR A 45 24.30 1.31 2.28
CA TYR A 45 24.04 2.73 2.53
C TYR A 45 24.89 3.31 3.66
N TYR A 46 25.49 2.46 4.49
CA TYR A 46 26.36 2.92 5.55
C TYR A 46 27.73 3.37 5.02
N PRO A 47 28.28 4.46 5.57
CA PRO A 47 29.63 4.89 5.23
C PRO A 47 30.65 3.85 5.70
N LEU A 48 31.70 3.65 4.89
CA LEU A 48 32.80 2.74 5.24
C LEU A 48 33.70 3.33 6.35
N ASP A 49 33.79 4.66 6.38
CA ASP A 49 34.58 5.42 7.34
C ASP A 49 33.64 6.11 8.34
N PRO A 50 33.78 5.86 9.66
CA PRO A 50 32.97 6.51 10.70
C PRO A 50 33.06 8.04 10.76
N LEU A 51 34.05 8.63 10.08
CA LEU A 51 34.23 10.08 9.97
C LEU A 51 33.36 10.72 8.88
N TYR A 52 32.66 9.93 8.07
CA TYR A 52 31.82 10.41 6.98
C TYR A 52 30.34 10.09 7.22
N ASP A 53 29.47 10.98 6.75
CA ASP A 53 28.03 10.76 6.74
C ASP A 53 27.60 9.90 5.54
N ALA A 54 26.45 9.23 5.68
CA ALA A 54 25.83 8.51 4.57
C ALA A 54 25.36 9.48 3.48
N ASN A 55 25.77 9.25 2.24
CA ASN A 55 25.39 10.09 1.12
C ASN A 55 24.19 9.49 0.37
N CYS A 56 22.97 9.84 0.80
CA CYS A 56 21.76 9.37 0.17
C CYS A 56 21.42 10.16 -1.12
N PRO A 57 21.03 9.48 -2.21
CA PRO A 57 20.62 10.18 -3.42
C PRO A 57 19.31 10.93 -3.22
N GLU A 58 19.18 12.09 -3.88
CA GLU A 58 17.97 12.92 -3.88
C GLU A 58 16.84 12.38 -4.78
N VAL A 59 16.70 11.05 -4.86
CA VAL A 59 15.63 10.36 -5.59
C VAL A 59 14.40 10.19 -4.70
N THR A 60 13.22 10.44 -5.26
CA THR A 60 11.93 10.24 -4.56
C THR A 60 11.37 8.86 -4.89
N ALA A 61 11.42 7.95 -3.91
CA ALA A 61 10.91 6.59 -3.99
C ALA A 61 10.40 6.19 -2.59
N TYR A 62 9.25 6.74 -2.19
CA TYR A 62 8.79 6.69 -0.80
C TYR A 62 8.72 5.27 -0.23
N VAL A 63 9.17 5.12 1.03
CA VAL A 63 9.10 3.86 1.78
C VAL A 63 8.38 4.11 3.10
N CYS A 64 7.36 3.31 3.37
CA CYS A 64 6.64 3.32 4.65
C CYS A 64 7.30 2.31 5.60
N ALA A 65 7.67 2.77 6.79
CA ALA A 65 8.27 1.93 7.81
C ALA A 65 7.25 1.51 8.88
N THR A 66 7.59 0.43 9.61
CA THR A 66 6.77 -0.10 10.71
C THR A 66 6.72 0.83 11.92
N ASN A 67 7.67 1.76 12.04
CA ASN A 67 7.67 2.82 13.06
C ASN A 67 6.66 3.95 12.77
N GLY A 68 5.91 3.88 11.66
CA GLY A 68 4.92 4.88 11.26
C GLY A 68 5.50 6.08 10.50
N HIS A 69 6.80 6.11 10.25
CA HIS A 69 7.44 7.16 9.46
C HIS A 69 7.47 6.78 7.97
N THR A 70 7.42 7.80 7.11
CA THR A 70 7.60 7.64 5.66
C THR A 70 8.91 8.31 5.25
N TYR A 71 9.78 7.55 4.61
CA TYR A 71 11.10 8.00 4.17
C TYR A 71 11.07 8.31 2.68
N LYS A 72 11.88 9.29 2.26
CA LYS A 72 11.95 9.70 0.84
C LYS A 72 12.42 8.56 -0.08
N ASN A 73 13.33 7.71 0.41
CA ASN A 73 13.78 6.49 -0.24
C ASN A 73 14.38 5.49 0.77
N GLU A 74 14.78 4.31 0.30
CA GLU A 74 15.34 3.25 1.14
C GLU A 74 16.68 3.60 1.80
N CYS A 75 17.48 4.50 1.21
CA CYS A 75 18.71 4.98 1.85
C CYS A 75 18.38 5.78 3.11
N PHE A 76 17.46 6.75 3.00
CA PHE A 76 17.02 7.55 4.15
C PHE A 76 16.36 6.69 5.24
N LEU A 77 15.68 5.59 4.87
CA LEU A 77 15.18 4.61 5.84
C LEU A 77 16.33 3.91 6.59
N CYS A 78 17.35 3.43 5.87
CA CYS A 78 18.44 2.65 6.46
C CYS A 78 19.37 3.47 7.36
N VAL A 79 19.55 4.76 7.07
CA VAL A 79 20.43 5.67 7.83
C VAL A 79 19.79 6.19 9.12
N ASP A 80 18.46 6.15 9.22
CA ASP A 80 17.71 6.58 10.41
C ASP A 80 17.55 5.46 11.47
N GLN A 81 18.02 4.24 11.19
CA GLN A 81 18.01 3.09 12.13
C GLN A 81 19.30 3.00 12.93
#